data_AF-A0A3D1SK67-F1
#
_entry.id   AF-A0A3D1SK67-F1
#
_cell.length_a   1.000
_cell.length_b   1.000
_cell.length_c   1.000
_cell.angle_alpha   90.00
_cell.angle_beta   90.00
_cell.angle_gamma   90.00
#
_symmetry.space_group_name_H-M   'P 1'
#
loop_
_entity.id
_entity.type
_entity.pdbx_description
1 polymer ?
#
loop_
_entity_poly.entity_id
_entity_poly.type
_entity_poly.pdbx_seq_one_letter_code
_entity_poly.pdbx_strand_id
1 'polypeptide(L)'
;MEPDELAHLSLEEKKTYFMNVTITHPQLEVVHDKIRRAIRQPAGFSFVLVHGPTGAGKTTMMESLVEQTKELFLSARPPSAFSSFPPYGRVPTPISALRIEADPPDKSAFNRGYFYRTVLTLLGEQTYSQQMHVDIHAEAAPSKRRRMPRTAIESNDDPD
;
A
#
# COMPACT_ATOMS: atom_id res chain seq x y z
N MET A 1 -1.50 -0.99 30.51
CA MET A 1 -1.00 -1.54 31.77
C MET A 1 -0.93 -0.36 32.70
N GLU A 2 -1.76 -0.39 33.75
CA GLU A 2 -1.80 0.71 34.71
C GLU A 2 -0.50 0.71 35.55
N PRO A 3 -0.03 1.86 36.06
CA PRO A 3 1.23 1.96 36.78
C PRO A 3 1.33 1.01 37.99
N ASP A 4 0.20 0.63 38.58
CA ASP A 4 0.11 -0.28 39.72
C ASP A 4 0.44 -1.74 39.35
N GLU A 5 0.15 -2.15 38.10
CA GLU A 5 0.43 -3.50 37.61
C GLU A 5 1.94 -3.70 37.33
N LEU A 6 2.65 -2.60 37.01
CA LEU A 6 4.09 -2.59 36.78
C LEU A 6 4.90 -2.73 38.07
N ALA A 7 4.29 -2.49 39.24
CA ALA A 7 4.97 -2.61 40.52
C ALA A 7 5.32 -4.07 40.86
N HIS A 8 4.45 -5.01 40.49
CA HIS A 8 4.52 -6.43 40.87
C HIS A 8 5.34 -7.32 39.92
N LEU A 9 5.72 -6.83 38.74
CA LEU A 9 6.51 -7.58 37.76
C LEU A 9 7.98 -7.72 38.18
N SER A 10 8.62 -8.80 37.76
CA SER A 10 10.06 -8.99 37.90
C SER A 10 10.85 -7.98 37.04
N LEU A 11 12.12 -7.76 37.36
CA LEU A 11 12.98 -6.81 36.62
C LEU A 11 13.06 -7.15 35.11
N GLU A 12 13.14 -8.44 34.78
CA GLU A 12 13.21 -8.93 33.40
C GLU A 12 11.90 -8.67 32.63
N GLU A 13 10.75 -8.82 33.29
CA GLU A 13 9.45 -8.52 32.70
C GLU A 13 9.25 -7.02 32.48
N LYS A 14 9.67 -6.18 33.43
CA LYS A 14 9.64 -4.71 33.26
C LYS A 14 10.54 -4.26 32.11
N LYS A 15 11.71 -4.88 31.95
CA LYS A 15 12.63 -4.59 30.85
C LYS A 15 12.02 -5.00 29.51
N THR A 16 11.41 -6.17 29.45
CA THR A 16 10.72 -6.66 28.24
C THR A 16 9.54 -5.76 27.88
N TYR A 17 8.76 -5.35 28.88
CA TYR A 17 7.68 -4.38 28.70
C TYR A 17 8.20 -3.05 28.16
N PHE A 18 9.20 -2.45 28.79
CA PHE A 18 9.77 -1.17 28.36
C PHE A 18 10.30 -1.23 26.92
N MET A 19 10.98 -2.32 26.54
CA MET A 19 11.49 -2.50 25.18
C MET A 19 10.38 -2.63 24.13
N ASN A 20 9.22 -3.15 24.51
CA ASN A 20 8.09 -3.39 23.62
C ASN A 20 7.06 -2.26 23.64
N VAL A 21 7.10 -1.37 24.63
CA VAL A 21 6.20 -0.25 24.73
C VAL A 21 6.52 0.77 23.64
N THR A 22 5.55 0.97 22.75
CA THR A 22 5.59 2.04 21.77
C THR A 22 4.85 3.24 22.36
N ILE A 23 5.58 4.31 22.70
CA ILE A 23 4.99 5.56 23.17
C ILE A 23 4.63 6.41 21.95
N THR A 24 3.34 6.63 21.74
CA THR A 24 2.87 7.48 20.64
C THR A 24 2.94 8.95 21.05
N HIS A 25 3.49 9.78 20.16
CA HIS A 25 3.53 11.23 20.37
C HIS A 25 2.12 11.83 20.18
N PRO A 26 1.64 12.75 21.04
CA PRO A 26 0.28 13.30 20.94
C PRO A 26 -0.04 13.92 19.57
N GLN A 27 0.94 14.54 18.91
CA GLN A 27 0.73 15.07 17.56
C GLN A 27 0.50 13.98 16.50
N LEU A 28 1.10 12.78 16.66
CA LEU A 28 0.84 11.67 15.75
C LEU A 28 -0.58 11.15 15.92
N GLU A 29 -1.13 11.14 17.13
CA GLU A 29 -2.53 10.74 17.37
C GLU A 29 -3.49 11.69 16.67
N VAL A 30 -3.27 13.00 16.80
CA VAL A 30 -4.08 14.02 16.11
C VAL A 30 -4.00 13.86 14.58
N VAL A 31 -2.82 13.58 14.04
CA VAL A 31 -2.63 13.33 12.59
C VAL A 31 -3.31 12.03 12.18
N HIS A 32 -3.15 10.96 12.94
CA HIS A 32 -3.78 9.66 12.73
C HIS A 32 -5.31 9.80 12.61
N ASP A 33 -5.94 10.52 13.54
CA ASP A 33 -7.39 10.74 13.53
C ASP A 33 -7.87 11.56 12.34
N LYS A 34 -7.09 12.58 11.92
CA LYS A 34 -7.39 13.35 10.71
C LYS A 34 -7.37 12.47 9.46
N ILE A 35 -6.37 11.60 9.34
CA ILE A 35 -6.26 10.69 8.18
C ILE A 35 -7.39 9.66 8.22
N ARG A 36 -7.66 9.07 9.39
CA ARG A 36 -8.78 8.14 9.58
C ARG A 36 -10.11 8.77 9.17
N ARG A 37 -10.34 10.04 9.54
CA ARG A 37 -11.53 10.78 9.14
C ARG A 37 -11.58 11.01 7.62
N ALA A 38 -10.46 11.40 7.01
CA ALA A 38 -10.38 11.60 5.56
C ALA A 38 -10.68 10.32 4.77
N ILE A 39 -10.23 9.15 5.27
CA ILE A 39 -10.54 7.85 4.67
C ILE A 39 -12.04 7.52 4.79
N ARG A 40 -12.66 7.74 5.95
CA ARG A 40 -14.08 7.41 6.17
C ARG A 40 -15.04 8.39 5.50
N GLN A 41 -14.65 9.64 5.38
CA GLN A 41 -15.44 10.73 4.84
C GLN A 41 -14.59 11.49 3.82
N PRO A 42 -14.41 10.93 2.61
CA PRO A 42 -13.62 11.58 1.57
C PRO A 42 -14.37 12.82 1.06
N ALA A 43 -14.11 13.96 1.70
CA ALA A 43 -14.70 15.26 1.36
C ALA A 43 -14.01 15.90 0.13
N GLY A 44 -13.85 15.13 -0.95
CA GLY A 44 -13.16 15.58 -2.17
C GLY A 44 -11.62 15.49 -2.12
N PHE A 45 -11.05 14.85 -1.10
CA PHE A 45 -9.61 14.61 -1.05
C PHE A 45 -9.23 13.37 -1.87
N SER A 46 -8.35 13.54 -2.86
CA SER A 46 -7.74 12.43 -3.60
C SER A 46 -6.40 11.98 -2.99
N PHE A 47 -5.72 12.87 -2.26
CA PHE A 47 -4.39 12.62 -1.70
C PHE A 47 -4.24 13.23 -0.30
N VAL A 48 -3.53 12.52 0.57
CA VAL A 48 -3.13 13.00 1.91
C VAL A 48 -1.62 12.86 2.02
N LEU A 49 -0.92 13.98 2.20
CA LEU A 49 0.52 14.00 2.37
C LEU A 49 0.88 14.13 3.85
N VAL A 50 1.68 13.19 4.36
CA VAL A 50 2.23 13.22 5.72
C VAL A 50 3.74 13.42 5.64
N HIS A 51 4.24 14.51 6.22
CA HIS A 51 5.67 14.84 6.25
C HIS A 51 6.14 15.10 7.68
N GLY A 52 7.43 14.93 7.95
CA GLY A 52 8.03 15.16 9.27
C GLY A 52 9.40 14.49 9.41
N PRO A 53 10.12 14.76 10.51
CA PRO A 53 11.50 14.28 10.69
C PRO A 53 11.58 12.75 10.70
N THR A 54 12.73 12.23 10.31
CA THR A 54 13.03 10.78 10.38
C THR A 54 12.92 10.29 11.82
N GLY A 55 12.40 9.09 12.04
CA GLY A 55 12.21 8.52 13.38
C GLY A 55 10.98 9.02 14.14
N ALA A 56 10.22 9.99 13.61
CA ALA A 56 8.99 10.49 14.24
C ALA A 56 7.80 9.51 14.21
N GLY A 57 7.98 8.22 13.96
CA GLY A 57 6.89 7.23 13.99
C GLY A 57 5.88 7.28 12.84
N LYS A 58 6.10 8.07 11.78
CA LYS A 58 5.18 8.19 10.63
C LYS A 58 4.90 6.84 9.96
N THR A 59 5.94 6.03 9.77
CA THR A 59 5.85 4.70 9.15
C THR A 59 4.99 3.76 10.00
N THR A 60 5.28 3.70 11.29
CA THR A 60 4.53 2.92 12.29
C THR A 60 3.06 3.35 12.38
N MET A 61 2.79 4.66 12.32
CA MET A 61 1.44 5.20 12.27
C MET A 61 0.67 4.74 11.02
N MET A 62 1.33 4.70 9.84
CA MET A 62 0.71 4.22 8.61
C MET A 62 0.46 2.71 8.61
N GLU A 63 1.36 1.93 9.21
CA GLU A 63 1.13 0.49 9.41
C GLU A 63 -0.13 0.25 10.26
N SER A 64 -0.22 0.90 11.43
CA SER A 64 -1.38 0.78 12.32
C SER A 64 -2.68 1.21 11.64
N LEU A 65 -2.66 2.31 10.87
CA LEU A 65 -3.84 2.79 10.15
C LEU A 65 -4.33 1.79 9.09
N VAL A 66 -3.41 1.17 8.35
CA VAL A 66 -3.75 0.16 7.35
C VAL A 66 -4.34 -1.09 8.01
N GLU A 67 -3.78 -1.52 9.14
CA GLU A 67 -4.29 -2.66 9.91
C GLU A 67 -5.69 -2.39 10.46
N GLN A 68 -5.91 -1.24 11.10
CA GLN A 68 -7.23 -0.80 11.57
C GLN A 68 -8.25 -0.70 10.41
N THR A 69 -7.84 -0.20 9.24
CA THR A 69 -8.72 -0.09 8.07
C THR A 69 -9.10 -1.46 7.51
N LYS A 70 -8.18 -2.44 7.57
CA LYS A 70 -8.46 -3.85 7.23
C LYS A 70 -9.46 -4.46 8.21
N GLU A 71 -9.25 -4.29 9.51
CA GLU A 71 -10.18 -4.79 10.54
C GLU A 71 -11.58 -4.19 10.42
N LEU A 72 -11.68 -2.88 10.19
CA LEU A 72 -12.96 -2.20 9.96
C LEU A 72 -13.69 -2.76 8.75
N PHE A 73 -12.97 -3.08 7.67
CA PHE A 73 -13.59 -3.64 6.48
C PHE A 73 -14.04 -5.09 6.69
N LEU A 74 -13.21 -5.91 7.33
CA LEU A 74 -13.54 -7.31 7.64
C LEU A 74 -14.73 -7.41 8.58
N SER A 75 -14.84 -6.51 9.56
CA SER A 75 -15.96 -6.44 10.49
C SER A 75 -17.24 -5.86 9.86
N ALA A 76 -17.12 -5.00 8.85
CA ALA A 76 -18.26 -4.37 8.15
C ALA A 76 -18.90 -5.24 7.05
N ARG A 77 -18.62 -6.55 7.01
CA ARG A 77 -19.15 -7.48 6.00
C ARG A 77 -20.66 -7.27 5.77
N PRO A 78 -21.12 -6.95 4.54
CA PRO A 78 -22.52 -7.16 4.20
C PRO A 78 -22.76 -8.68 4.12
N PRO A 79 -23.86 -9.19 4.72
CA PRO A 79 -24.33 -10.52 4.38
C PRO A 79 -24.68 -10.52 2.88
N SER A 80 -24.35 -11.61 2.19
CA SER A 80 -24.90 -12.01 0.89
C SER A 80 -24.76 -11.13 -0.38
N ALA A 81 -24.29 -9.88 -0.35
CA ALA A 81 -24.32 -9.00 -1.54
C ALA A 81 -23.31 -9.33 -2.66
N PHE A 82 -22.38 -10.25 -2.44
CA PHE A 82 -21.36 -10.66 -3.41
C PHE A 82 -21.67 -12.00 -4.10
N SER A 83 -22.91 -12.50 -4.02
CA SER A 83 -23.29 -13.80 -4.62
C SER A 83 -23.43 -13.79 -6.15
N SER A 84 -22.98 -12.74 -6.83
CA SER A 84 -23.06 -12.61 -8.29
C SER A 84 -21.65 -12.48 -8.89
N PHE A 85 -20.80 -13.48 -8.66
CA PHE A 85 -19.52 -13.62 -9.35
C PHE A 85 -19.54 -14.79 -10.35
N PRO A 86 -18.86 -14.68 -11.50
CA PRO A 86 -18.95 -15.63 -12.61
C PRO A 86 -18.37 -17.01 -12.27
N PRO A 87 -18.77 -18.08 -12.97
CA PRO A 87 -18.37 -19.47 -12.68
C PRO A 87 -16.87 -19.77 -12.83
N TYR A 88 -16.05 -18.80 -13.26
CA TYR A 88 -14.61 -18.97 -13.53
C TYR A 88 -13.70 -18.00 -12.75
N GLY A 89 -14.22 -17.24 -11.77
CA GLY A 89 -13.44 -16.26 -11.01
C GLY A 89 -13.44 -16.52 -9.52
N ARG A 90 -12.28 -16.42 -8.86
CA ARG A 90 -12.22 -16.30 -7.39
C ARG A 90 -13.01 -15.07 -6.96
N VAL A 91 -13.71 -15.17 -5.84
CA VAL A 91 -14.28 -14.02 -5.14
C VAL A 91 -13.13 -13.05 -4.86
N PRO A 92 -13.16 -11.79 -5.33
CA PRO A 92 -12.14 -10.80 -5.00
C PRO A 92 -12.06 -10.69 -3.48
N THR A 93 -10.89 -10.94 -2.90
CA THR A 93 -10.66 -10.61 -1.50
C THR A 93 -10.65 -9.10 -1.41
N PRO A 94 -11.64 -8.48 -0.73
CA PRO A 94 -11.69 -7.04 -0.68
C PRO A 94 -10.57 -6.54 0.24
N ILE A 95 -9.49 -6.04 -0.36
CA ILE A 95 -8.41 -5.38 0.35
C ILE A 95 -8.79 -3.90 0.45
N SER A 96 -9.10 -3.45 1.67
CA SER A 96 -9.57 -2.08 1.92
C SER A 96 -8.45 -1.05 1.99
N ALA A 97 -7.22 -1.48 2.27
CA ALA A 97 -6.05 -0.62 2.37
C ALA A 97 -4.78 -1.39 2.04
N LEU A 98 -3.92 -0.78 1.22
CA LEU A 98 -2.62 -1.31 0.84
C LEU A 98 -1.52 -0.30 1.19
N ARG A 99 -0.41 -0.81 1.74
CA ARG A 99 0.79 -0.03 2.01
C ARG A 99 1.87 -0.43 1.01
N ILE A 100 2.48 0.57 0.38
CA ILE A 100 3.60 0.39 -0.54
C ILE A 100 4.69 1.37 -0.12
N GLU A 101 5.91 0.87 0.04
CA GLU A 101 7.08 1.71 0.25
C GLU A 101 7.63 2.17 -1.10
N ALA A 102 7.99 3.45 -1.18
CA ALA A 102 8.69 3.99 -2.34
C ALA A 102 10.19 3.68 -2.20
N ASP A 103 10.83 3.35 -3.32
CA ASP A 103 12.28 3.23 -3.37
C ASP A 103 12.92 4.59 -3.06
N PRO A 104 14.03 4.62 -2.28
CA PRO A 104 14.84 5.82 -2.13
C PRO A 104 15.27 6.37 -3.50
N PRO A 105 15.34 7.70 -3.66
CA PRO A 105 15.69 8.34 -4.94
C PRO A 105 17.08 7.91 -5.46
N ASP A 106 17.96 7.47 -4.57
CA ASP A 106 19.35 7.11 -4.90
C ASP A 106 19.48 5.73 -5.57
N LYS A 107 18.44 4.87 -5.53
CA LYS A 107 18.53 3.50 -6.06
C LYS A 107 18.18 3.41 -7.53
N SER A 108 17.08 4.04 -7.95
CA SER A 108 16.58 3.99 -9.33
C SER A 108 15.47 5.02 -9.55
N ALA A 109 15.26 5.40 -10.82
CA ALA A 109 14.09 6.20 -11.19
C ALA A 109 12.80 5.40 -10.97
N PHE A 110 11.70 6.09 -10.63
CA PHE A 110 10.40 5.47 -10.42
C PHE A 110 9.95 4.66 -11.64
N ASN A 111 9.74 3.35 -11.45
CA ASN A 111 9.27 2.46 -12.49
C ASN A 111 7.76 2.24 -12.36
N ARG A 112 6.98 2.97 -13.16
CA ARG A 112 5.52 2.87 -13.22
C ARG A 112 5.03 1.44 -13.46
N GLY A 113 5.64 0.71 -14.38
CA GLY A 113 5.24 -0.66 -14.72
C GLY A 113 5.47 -1.64 -13.57
N TYR A 114 6.59 -1.49 -12.86
CA TYR A 114 6.87 -2.27 -11.65
C TYR A 114 5.87 -1.93 -10.53
N PHE A 115 5.63 -0.64 -10.28
CA PHE A 115 4.68 -0.18 -9.28
C PHE A 115 3.29 -0.80 -9.47
N TYR A 116 2.69 -0.68 -10.66
CA TYR A 116 1.35 -1.22 -10.90
C TYR A 116 1.29 -2.74 -10.83
N ARG A 117 2.32 -3.45 -11.32
CA ARG A 117 2.38 -4.91 -11.18
C ARG A 117 2.40 -5.31 -9.71
N THR A 118 3.25 -4.67 -8.91
CA THR A 118 3.33 -4.90 -7.47
C THR A 118 2.00 -4.60 -6.77
N VAL A 119 1.37 -3.46 -7.08
CA VAL A 119 0.04 -3.10 -6.54
C VAL A 119 -0.99 -4.19 -6.85
N LEU A 120 -1.12 -4.60 -8.12
CA LEU A 120 -2.10 -5.61 -8.55
C LEU A 120 -1.83 -6.96 -7.89
N THR A 121 -0.57 -7.39 -7.84
CA THR A 121 -0.19 -8.64 -7.15
C THR A 121 -0.54 -8.58 -5.66
N LEU A 122 -0.26 -7.46 -4.98
CA LEU A 122 -0.61 -7.28 -3.57
C LEU A 122 -2.12 -7.20 -3.33
N LEU A 123 -2.89 -6.72 -4.31
CA LEU A 123 -4.35 -6.76 -4.31
C LEU A 123 -4.93 -8.17 -4.56
N GLY A 124 -4.08 -9.17 -4.81
CA GLY A 124 -4.51 -10.53 -5.10
C GLY A 124 -5.08 -10.71 -6.51
N GLU A 125 -4.87 -9.74 -7.40
CA GLU A 125 -5.30 -9.82 -8.79
C GLU A 125 -4.41 -10.78 -9.58
N GLN A 126 -5.01 -11.52 -10.51
CA GLN A 126 -4.24 -12.40 -11.38
C GLN A 126 -3.50 -11.57 -12.44
N THR A 127 -2.18 -11.50 -12.31
CA THR A 127 -1.32 -10.97 -13.36
C THR A 127 -1.06 -12.06 -14.39
N TYR A 128 -1.52 -11.87 -15.63
CA TYR A 128 -1.18 -12.77 -16.72
C TYR A 128 0.16 -12.37 -17.34
N SER A 129 1.04 -13.35 -17.53
CA SER A 129 2.22 -13.14 -18.38
C SER A 129 1.73 -13.04 -19.83
N GLN A 130 1.97 -11.91 -20.49
CA GLN A 130 1.70 -11.80 -21.91
C GLN A 130 2.69 -12.69 -22.66
N GLN A 131 2.26 -13.89 -23.04
CA GLN A 131 2.99 -14.75 -23.95
C GLN A 131 2.70 -14.30 -25.38
N MET A 132 3.74 -13.85 -26.10
CA MET A 132 3.63 -13.54 -27.52
C MET A 132 4.20 -14.72 -28.29
N HIS A 133 3.33 -15.43 -29.02
CA HIS A 133 3.79 -16.38 -30.02
C HIS A 133 4.36 -15.57 -31.20
N VAL A 134 5.69 -15.59 -31.32
CA VAL A 134 6.37 -15.07 -32.50
C VAL A 134 6.56 -16.25 -33.44
N ASP A 135 5.85 -16.23 -34.56
CA ASP A 135 6.13 -17.17 -35.64
C ASP A 135 7.49 -16.77 -36.26
N ILE A 136 8.48 -17.65 -36.10
CA ILE A 136 9.85 -17.45 -36.59
C ILE A 136 9.89 -17.59 -38.13
N HIS A 137 8.82 -18.12 -38.74
CA HIS A 137 8.70 -18.37 -40.17
C HIS A 137 7.74 -17.42 -40.89
N ALA A 138 6.94 -16.64 -40.17
CA ALA A 138 6.25 -15.51 -40.76
C ALA A 138 7.32 -14.48 -41.16
N GLU A 139 7.35 -14.06 -42.43
CA GLU A 139 8.12 -12.89 -42.87
C GLU A 139 7.63 -11.66 -42.08
N ALA A 140 8.21 -11.46 -40.90
CA ALA A 140 8.00 -10.30 -40.08
C ALA A 140 8.68 -9.15 -40.82
N ALA A 141 7.90 -8.41 -41.63
CA ALA A 141 8.25 -7.03 -41.92
C ALA A 141 8.55 -6.38 -40.55
N PRO A 142 9.80 -5.96 -40.29
CA PRO A 142 10.18 -5.53 -38.95
C PRO A 142 9.28 -4.37 -38.59
N SER A 143 8.43 -4.54 -37.58
CA SER A 143 7.77 -3.41 -36.96
C SER A 143 8.90 -2.49 -36.52
N LYS A 144 9.03 -1.35 -37.19
CA LYS A 144 10.06 -0.36 -36.91
C LYS A 144 9.83 0.11 -35.49
N ARG A 145 10.49 -0.55 -34.52
CA ARG A 145 10.67 0.00 -33.18
C ARG A 145 11.40 1.31 -33.40
N ARG A 146 10.66 2.43 -33.38
CA ARG A 146 11.25 3.76 -33.32
C ARG A 146 12.17 3.71 -32.12
N ARG A 147 13.48 3.77 -32.37
CA ARG A 147 14.46 4.04 -31.33
C ARG A 147 14.12 5.45 -30.84
N MET A 148 13.41 5.54 -29.72
CA MET A 148 13.23 6.81 -29.03
C MET A 148 14.63 7.32 -28.66
N PRO A 149 14.94 8.60 -28.92
CA PRO A 149 16.20 9.19 -28.48
C PRO A 149 16.32 9.02 -26.97
N ARG A 150 17.53 8.73 -26.47
CA ARG A 150 17.82 8.51 -25.04
C ARG A 150 17.73 9.80 -24.20
N THR A 151 16.96 10.78 -24.64
CA THR A 151 16.90 12.14 -24.09
C THR A 151 15.47 12.57 -23.77
N ALA A 152 14.63 11.64 -23.33
CA ALA A 152 13.33 11.96 -22.75
C ALA A 152 13.05 10.96 -21.62
N ILE A 153 13.65 11.20 -20.46
CA ILE A 153 13.00 10.90 -19.18
C ILE A 153 12.11 12.12 -18.91
N GLU A 154 11.13 12.35 -19.78
CA GLU A 154 10.05 13.28 -19.54
C GLU A 154 8.84 12.46 -19.14
N SER A 155 8.19 12.93 -18.09
CA SER A 155 7.02 12.36 -17.46
C SER A 155 5.96 12.00 -18.50
N ASN A 156 5.51 10.74 -18.53
CA ASN A 156 4.39 10.28 -19.38
C ASN A 156 3.02 10.70 -18.81
N ASP A 157 2.90 11.94 -18.32
CA ASP A 157 1.65 12.53 -17.82
C ASP A 157 1.16 13.58 -18.80
N ASP A 158 0.79 13.16 -20.01
CA ASP A 158 -0.13 13.93 -20.85
C ASP A 158 -1.50 13.19 -20.83
N PRO A 159 -2.59 13.88 -20.46
CA PRO A 159 -3.94 13.32 -20.61
C PRO A 159 -4.40 13.51 -22.07
N ASP A 160 -4.88 12.42 -22.68
CA ASP A 160 -5.67 12.46 -23.92
C ASP A 160 -7.03 13.16 -23.70
#